data_AF-A0A0G4NQE1-F1
#
_entry.id   AF-A0A0G4NQE1-F1
#
_cell.length_a   1.000
_cell.length_b   1.000
_cell.length_c   1.000
_cell.angle_alpha   90.00
_cell.angle_beta   90.00
_cell.angle_gamma   90.00
#
_symmetry.space_group_name_H-M   'P 1'
#
loop_
_entity.id
_entity.type
_entity.pdbx_description
1 polymer ?
#
loop_
_entity_poly.entity_id
_entity_poly.type
_entity_poly.pdbx_seq_one_letter_code
_entity_poly.pdbx_strand_id
1 'polypeptide(L)'
;MASLIARRTFTTSLRRMTDQGKQQITQDSKRNPETFSSKLIEAELQILGGVMVFALAGAGFYFGSSPTKSTSETHVVKAGSPWETGSKEGAYRYHPGGDTSNEPRDAQGGT
;
A
#
# COMPACT_ATOMS: atom_id res chain seq x y z
N MET A 1 -7.13 -13.02 -34.95
CA MET A 1 -7.11 -13.75 -33.66
C MET A 1 -5.92 -14.71 -33.63
N ALA A 2 -4.70 -14.23 -33.40
CA ALA A 2 -3.46 -15.02 -33.55
C ALA A 2 -2.41 -14.69 -32.45
N SER A 3 -2.83 -14.58 -31.18
CA SER A 3 -1.94 -14.24 -30.06
C SER A 3 -1.93 -15.24 -28.90
N LEU A 4 -2.77 -16.30 -28.97
CA LEU A 4 -2.93 -17.25 -27.87
C LEU A 4 -1.99 -18.47 -27.96
N ILE A 5 -1.47 -18.78 -29.15
CA ILE A 5 -0.65 -19.98 -29.39
C ILE A 5 0.82 -19.74 -29.01
N ALA A 6 1.34 -18.53 -29.23
CA ALA A 6 2.73 -18.17 -28.91
C ALA A 6 3.06 -18.12 -27.40
N ARG A 7 2.05 -17.88 -26.55
CA ARG A 7 2.26 -17.80 -25.09
C ARG A 7 2.53 -19.16 -24.45
N ARG A 8 2.01 -20.24 -25.04
CA ARG A 8 2.07 -21.59 -24.44
C ARG A 8 3.43 -22.26 -24.66
N THR A 9 4.07 -22.01 -25.79
CA THR A 9 5.34 -22.66 -26.16
C THR A 9 6.55 -22.04 -25.45
N PHE A 10 6.53 -20.74 -25.15
CA PHE A 10 7.59 -20.10 -24.37
C PHE A 10 7.57 -20.55 -22.88
N THR A 11 6.39 -20.75 -22.31
CA THR A 11 6.22 -21.18 -20.92
C THR A 11 6.73 -22.61 -20.66
N THR A 12 6.58 -23.53 -21.62
CA THR A 12 7.03 -24.93 -21.44
C THR A 12 8.54 -25.07 -21.47
N SER A 13 9.25 -24.28 -22.29
CA SER A 13 10.71 -24.31 -22.40
C SER A 13 11.39 -23.71 -21.16
N LEU A 14 10.83 -22.61 -20.63
CA LEU A 14 11.32 -21.95 -19.43
C LEU A 14 11.17 -22.83 -18.20
N ARG A 15 10.01 -23.49 -18.03
CA ARG A 15 9.80 -24.41 -16.90
C ARG A 15 10.73 -25.62 -16.97
N ARG A 16 10.94 -26.17 -18.17
CA ARG A 16 11.87 -27.28 -18.38
C ARG A 16 13.32 -26.87 -18.10
N MET A 17 13.76 -25.68 -18.52
CA MET A 17 15.10 -25.18 -18.19
C MET A 17 15.27 -24.93 -16.68
N THR A 18 14.27 -24.36 -16.00
CA THR A 18 14.34 -24.15 -14.55
C THR A 18 14.36 -25.48 -13.79
N ASP A 19 13.60 -26.48 -14.22
CA ASP A 19 13.57 -27.79 -13.57
C ASP A 19 14.84 -28.61 -13.87
N GLN A 20 15.37 -28.55 -15.10
CA GLN A 20 16.64 -29.20 -15.44
C GLN A 20 17.83 -28.59 -14.68
N GLY A 21 17.89 -27.25 -14.60
CA GLY A 21 18.91 -26.55 -13.82
C GLY A 21 18.84 -26.91 -12.33
N LYS A 22 17.64 -26.95 -11.73
CA LYS A 22 17.46 -27.35 -10.33
C LYS A 22 17.87 -28.79 -10.04
N GLN A 23 17.59 -29.71 -10.98
CA GLN A 23 17.98 -31.12 -10.84
C GLN A 23 19.49 -31.31 -10.89
N GLN A 24 20.17 -30.62 -11.82
CA GLN A 24 21.63 -30.64 -11.93
C GLN A 24 22.30 -30.03 -10.69
N ILE A 25 21.84 -28.85 -10.25
CA ILE A 25 22.35 -28.19 -9.03
C ILE A 25 22.15 -29.06 -7.78
N THR A 26 21.04 -29.80 -7.68
CA THR A 26 20.78 -30.70 -6.54
C THR A 26 21.66 -31.95 -6.58
N GLN A 27 21.93 -32.48 -7.77
CA GLN A 27 22.84 -33.62 -7.97
C GLN A 27 24.29 -33.22 -7.69
N ASP A 28 24.71 -32.03 -8.13
CA ASP A 28 26.04 -31.48 -7.86
C ASP A 28 26.21 -31.08 -6.38
N SER A 29 25.15 -30.59 -5.73
CA SER A 29 25.12 -30.30 -4.28
C SER A 29 25.37 -31.52 -3.41
N LYS A 30 25.06 -32.73 -3.91
CA LYS A 30 25.27 -33.98 -3.15
C LYS A 30 26.69 -34.52 -3.31
N ARG A 31 27.43 -34.08 -4.33
CA ARG A 31 28.78 -34.56 -4.65
C ARG A 31 29.88 -33.63 -4.14
N ASN A 32 29.64 -32.33 -4.06
CA ASN A 32 30.66 -31.34 -3.73
C ASN A 32 30.34 -30.59 -2.43
N PRO A 33 31.25 -30.57 -1.43
CA PRO A 33 31.03 -29.92 -0.15
C PRO A 33 30.94 -28.39 -0.25
N GLU A 34 31.63 -27.75 -1.21
CA GLU A 34 31.53 -26.29 -1.44
C GLU A 34 30.12 -25.84 -1.87
N THR A 35 29.40 -26.70 -2.60
CA THR A 35 28.04 -26.42 -3.06
C THR A 35 26.99 -26.57 -1.93
N PHE A 36 27.31 -27.34 -0.88
CA PHE A 36 26.50 -27.41 0.32
C PHE A 36 26.60 -26.11 1.13
N SER A 37 27.81 -25.56 1.31
CA SER A 37 28.00 -24.24 1.94
C SER A 37 27.29 -23.13 1.17
N SER A 38 27.33 -23.13 -0.17
CA SER A 38 26.58 -22.15 -0.94
C SER A 38 25.07 -22.28 -0.73
N LYS A 39 24.52 -23.50 -0.61
CA LYS A 39 23.09 -23.69 -0.29
C LYS A 39 22.67 -23.15 1.08
N LEU A 40 23.55 -23.20 2.08
CA LEU A 40 23.27 -22.62 3.40
C LEU A 40 23.25 -21.09 3.33
N ILE A 41 24.16 -20.50 2.57
CA ILE A 41 24.21 -19.04 2.32
C ILE A 41 22.94 -18.57 1.57
N GLU A 42 22.44 -19.36 0.60
CA GLU A 42 21.20 -19.07 -0.13
C GLU A 42 19.96 -19.10 0.79
N ALA A 43 19.94 -19.99 1.79
CA ALA A 43 18.84 -20.09 2.75
C ALA A 43 18.79 -18.87 3.68
N GLU A 44 19.95 -18.39 4.15
CA GLU A 44 20.05 -17.16 4.94
C GLU A 44 19.55 -15.94 4.14
N LEU A 45 19.93 -15.85 2.86
CA LEU A 45 19.45 -14.80 1.95
C LEU A 45 17.93 -14.87 1.72
N GLN A 46 17.36 -16.07 1.61
CA GLN A 46 15.92 -16.26 1.45
C GLN A 46 15.14 -15.88 2.72
N ILE A 47 15.65 -16.23 3.90
CA ILE A 47 15.03 -15.87 5.17
C ILE A 47 15.11 -14.35 5.37
N LEU A 48 16.30 -13.75 5.17
CA LEU A 48 16.48 -12.30 5.28
C LEU A 48 15.62 -11.56 4.25
N GLY A 49 15.62 -12.01 3.00
CA GLY A 49 14.77 -11.46 1.93
C GLY A 49 13.29 -11.57 2.26
N GLY A 50 12.85 -12.72 2.80
CA GLY A 50 11.47 -12.93 3.25
C GLY A 50 11.05 -11.96 4.36
N VAL A 51 11.90 -11.78 5.37
CA VAL A 51 11.64 -10.83 6.48
C VAL A 51 11.55 -9.40 5.98
N MET A 52 12.45 -8.97 5.08
CA MET A 52 12.45 -7.61 4.54
C MET A 52 11.20 -7.33 3.70
N VAL A 53 10.80 -8.28 2.86
CA VAL A 53 9.56 -8.17 2.08
C VAL A 53 8.35 -8.10 3.01
N PHE A 54 8.31 -8.91 4.07
CA PHE A 54 7.23 -8.89 5.04
C PHE A 54 7.16 -7.56 5.81
N ALA A 55 8.30 -7.01 6.21
CA ALA A 55 8.39 -5.72 6.90
C ALA A 55 7.91 -4.56 6.00
N LEU A 56 8.39 -4.50 4.76
CA LEU A 56 8.00 -3.47 3.79
C LEU A 56 6.53 -3.57 3.38
N ALA A 57 6.04 -4.80 3.12
CA ALA A 57 4.65 -5.03 2.79
C ALA A 57 3.73 -4.72 3.99
N GLY A 58 4.13 -5.10 5.20
CA GLY A 58 3.38 -4.81 6.43
C GLY A 58 3.29 -3.31 6.69
N ALA A 59 4.41 -2.59 6.59
CA ALA A 59 4.43 -1.14 6.70
C ALA A 59 3.58 -0.48 5.61
N GLY A 60 3.74 -0.89 4.35
CA GLY A 60 2.95 -0.37 3.24
C GLY A 60 1.44 -0.63 3.40
N PHE A 61 1.06 -1.82 3.87
CA PHE A 61 -0.33 -2.15 4.18
C PHE A 61 -0.87 -1.31 5.35
N TYR A 62 -0.09 -1.13 6.41
CA TYR A 62 -0.49 -0.32 7.56
C TYR A 62 -0.69 1.16 7.18
N PHE A 63 0.25 1.75 6.46
CA PHE A 63 0.14 3.14 5.99
C PHE A 63 -0.91 3.32 4.88
N GLY A 64 -1.16 2.29 4.06
CA GLY A 64 -2.21 2.33 3.04
C GLY A 64 -3.63 2.12 3.61
N SER A 65 -3.77 1.30 4.64
CA SER A 65 -5.06 1.00 5.28
C SER A 65 -5.48 2.02 6.32
N SER A 66 -4.53 2.75 6.89
CA SER A 66 -4.79 3.88 7.77
C SER A 66 -4.65 5.16 6.94
N PRO A 67 -5.70 5.60 6.22
CA PRO A 67 -5.68 6.93 5.61
C PRO A 67 -5.34 7.87 6.76
N THR A 68 -4.21 8.54 6.67
CA THR A 68 -3.73 9.49 7.68
C THR A 68 -4.92 10.35 8.08
N LYS A 69 -5.57 10.02 9.20
CA LYS A 69 -6.63 10.85 9.74
C LYS A 69 -5.92 12.11 10.16
N SER A 70 -5.91 13.06 9.24
CA SER A 70 -5.39 14.40 9.43
C SER A 70 -5.94 14.90 10.76
N THR A 71 -5.04 15.00 11.73
CA THR A 71 -5.11 15.88 12.89
C THR A 71 -6.47 16.53 13.14
N SER A 72 -7.30 15.93 14.01
CA SER A 72 -8.33 16.67 14.78
C SER A 72 -9.26 17.63 14.01
N GLU A 73 -9.50 17.41 12.72
CA GLU A 73 -10.46 18.21 11.97
C GLU A 73 -11.85 17.73 12.38
N THR A 74 -12.50 18.47 13.29
CA THR A 74 -13.91 18.27 13.58
C THR A 74 -14.67 18.50 12.28
N HIS A 75 -15.42 17.50 11.82
CA HIS A 75 -16.27 17.64 10.65
C HIS A 75 -17.38 18.65 10.97
N VAL A 76 -17.18 19.89 10.53
CA VAL A 76 -18.12 20.99 10.75
C VAL A 76 -19.04 21.11 9.53
N VAL A 77 -20.35 21.00 9.74
CA VAL A 77 -21.34 21.18 8.69
C VAL A 77 -21.49 22.67 8.39
N LYS A 78 -21.28 23.04 7.12
CA LYS A 78 -21.46 24.42 6.63
C LYS A 78 -22.96 24.71 6.53
N ALA A 79 -23.40 25.82 7.10
CA ALA A 79 -24.80 26.22 7.13
C ALA A 79 -25.15 27.25 6.06
N GLY A 80 -24.16 27.97 5.51
CA GLY A 80 -24.39 28.96 4.47
C GLY A 80 -23.13 29.73 4.12
N SER A 81 -23.04 30.13 2.86
CA SER A 81 -21.94 30.96 2.36
C SER A 81 -22.20 32.45 2.64
N PRO A 82 -21.15 33.29 2.76
CA PRO A 82 -21.29 34.70 3.11
C PRO A 82 -22.23 35.49 2.18
N TRP A 83 -22.21 35.19 0.89
CA TRP A 83 -23.01 35.87 -0.14
C TRP A 83 -24.48 35.43 -0.17
N GLU A 84 -24.82 34.29 0.44
CA GLU A 84 -26.21 33.78 0.50
C GLU A 84 -26.97 34.27 1.73
N THR A 85 -26.25 34.54 2.83
CA THR A 85 -26.87 34.84 4.13
C THR A 85 -26.75 36.30 4.57
N GLY A 86 -26.07 37.14 3.78
CA GLY A 86 -25.87 38.55 4.12
C GLY A 86 -25.15 38.75 5.45
N SER A 87 -24.24 37.83 5.80
CA SER A 87 -23.57 37.81 7.11
C SER A 87 -22.73 39.09 7.30
N LYS A 88 -22.78 39.65 8.51
CA LYS A 88 -22.34 41.01 8.82
C LYS A 88 -20.86 41.28 8.54
N GLU A 89 -20.02 40.26 8.67
CA GLU A 89 -18.57 40.35 8.43
C GLU A 89 -18.11 39.54 7.20
N GLY A 90 -19.02 39.04 6.35
CA GLY A 90 -18.63 38.16 5.25
C GLY A 90 -18.06 36.81 5.71
N ALA A 91 -18.33 36.42 6.95
CA ALA A 91 -17.89 35.16 7.53
C ALA A 91 -18.79 33.99 7.09
N TYR A 92 -18.20 32.79 7.02
CA TYR A 92 -18.95 31.55 6.79
C TYR A 92 -19.77 31.18 8.03
N ARG A 93 -20.96 30.63 7.82
CA ARG A 93 -21.82 30.10 8.89
C ARG A 93 -21.65 28.61 9.03
N TYR A 94 -21.60 28.12 10.27
CA TYR A 94 -21.41 26.72 10.57
C TYR A 94 -22.30 26.24 11.72
N HIS A 95 -22.59 24.94 11.73
CA HIS A 95 -23.26 24.29 12.84
C HIS A 95 -22.25 23.85 13.91
N PRO A 96 -22.33 24.37 15.15
CA PRO A 96 -21.46 23.94 16.23
C PRO A 96 -21.57 22.43 16.48
N GLY A 97 -20.42 21.75 16.57
CA GLY A 97 -20.38 20.29 16.79
C GLY A 97 -20.86 19.44 15.60
N GLY A 98 -21.16 20.05 14.44
CA GLY A 98 -21.65 19.33 13.26
C GLY A 98 -23.12 18.91 13.33
N ASP A 99 -23.88 19.39 14.31
CA ASP A 99 -25.30 19.09 14.48
C ASP A 99 -26.17 20.15 13.80
N THR A 100 -26.93 19.75 12.77
CA THR A 100 -27.81 20.63 11.98
C THR A 100 -29.03 21.13 12.75
N SER A 101 -29.34 20.57 13.92
CA SER A 101 -30.38 21.06 14.82
C SER A 101 -29.98 22.33 15.58
N ASN A 102 -28.68 22.60 15.69
CA ASN A 102 -28.19 23.81 16.36
C ASN A 102 -28.26 25.02 15.43
N GLU A 103 -28.59 26.19 15.98
CA GLU A 103 -28.57 27.43 15.22
C GLU A 103 -27.17 27.69 14.62
N PRO A 104 -27.07 28.04 13.32
CA PRO A 104 -25.79 28.31 12.70
C PRO A 104 -25.11 29.53 13.29
N ARG A 105 -23.84 29.36 13.70
CA ARG A 105 -22.98 30.43 14.21
C ARG A 105 -22.05 30.95 13.12
N ASP A 106 -21.76 32.24 13.19
CA ASP A 106 -20.73 32.85 12.35
C ASP A 106 -19.34 32.41 12.82
N ALA A 107 -18.44 32.12 11.87
CA ALA A 107 -17.02 31.95 12.17
C ALA A 107 -16.49 33.26 12.74
N GLN A 108 -15.84 33.20 13.91
CA GLN A 108 -15.17 34.39 14.46
C GLN A 108 -14.06 34.77 13.48
N GLY A 109 -14.22 35.91 12.82
CA GLY A 109 -13.18 36.49 11.97
C GLY A 109 -11.99 36.85 12.85
N GLY A 110 -10.84 36.22 12.60
CA GLY A 110 -9.59 36.62 13.24
C GLY A 110 -9.27 38.07 12.89
N THR A 111 -8.89 38.83 13.92
CA THR A 111 -8.23 40.15 13.80
C THR A 111 -6.98 40.08 12.95
#